data_AF-A0A1M7G1I9-F1
#
_entry.id   AF-A0A1M7G1I9-F1
#
_cell.length_a   1.000
_cell.length_b   1.000
_cell.length_c   1.000
_cell.angle_alpha   90.00
_cell.angle_beta   90.00
_cell.angle_gamma   90.00
#
_symmetry.space_group_name_H-M   'P 1'
#
loop_
_entity.id
_entity.type
_entity.pdbx_description
1 polymer ?
#
loop_
_entity_poly.entity_id
_entity_poly.type
_entity_poly.pdbx_seq_one_letter_code
_entity_poly.pdbx_strand_id
1 'polypeptide(L)' 'MALEIRNIPVLTGSTAESFIRAAEEREKNPRHLKLKVSFAQIDEMVARTHSYQEAHNGKNPFSI' A
#
# COMPACT_ATOMS: atom_id res chain seq x y z
N MET A 1 -3.04 43.87 11.33
CA MET A 1 -3.52 42.48 11.22
C MET A 1 -2.38 41.59 11.72
N ALA A 2 -2.61 40.80 12.78
CA ALA A 2 -1.59 39.88 13.30
C ALA A 2 -1.70 38.54 12.58
N LEU A 3 -0.60 38.06 11.99
CA LEU A 3 -0.53 36.71 11.42
C LEU A 3 -0.43 35.73 12.59
N GLU A 4 -1.44 34.86 12.76
CA GLU A 4 -1.37 33.76 13.72
C GLU A 4 -0.29 32.77 13.28
N ILE A 5 0.86 32.83 13.93
CA ILE A 5 1.95 31.87 13.70
C ILE A 5 1.51 30.55 14.32
N ARG A 6 1.04 29.62 13.48
CA ARG A 6 0.79 28.24 13.89
C ARG A 6 2.13 27.60 14.21
N ASN A 7 2.32 27.19 15.46
CA ASN A 7 3.49 26.42 15.87
C ASN A 7 3.39 25.01 15.28
N ILE A 8 3.93 24.82 14.07
CA ILE A 8 4.01 23.52 13.42
C ILE A 8 5.26 22.83 13.96
N PRO A 9 5.14 21.69 14.65
CA PRO A 9 6.32 20.99 15.16
C PRO A 9 7.14 20.45 13.97
N VAL A 10 8.32 21.02 13.78
CA VAL A 10 9.30 20.55 12.79
C VAL A 10 10.17 19.49 13.47
N LEU A 11 10.04 18.25 13.03
CA LEU A 11 10.91 17.16 13.48
C LEU A 11 12.30 17.37 12.88
N THR A 12 13.34 17.35 13.71
CA THR A 12 14.74 17.51 13.28
C THR A 12 15.66 16.51 13.97
N GLY A 13 16.82 16.25 13.36
CA GLY A 13 17.83 15.33 13.87
C GLY A 13 17.27 13.92 14.10
N SER A 14 17.62 13.32 15.25
CA SER A 14 17.25 11.94 15.59
C SER A 14 15.74 11.68 15.62
N THR A 15 14.93 12.69 15.91
CA THR A 15 13.46 12.57 15.91
C THR A 15 12.90 12.46 14.50
N ALA A 16 13.48 13.19 13.53
CA ALA A 16 13.11 13.06 12.12
C ALA A 16 13.51 11.69 11.55
N GLU A 17 14.73 11.24 11.86
CA GLU A 17 15.23 9.93 11.42
C GLU A 17 14.39 8.78 11.99
N SER A 18 14.03 8.85 13.27
CA SER A 18 13.18 7.84 13.90
C SER A 18 11.77 7.81 13.31
N PHE A 19 11.22 8.99 12.97
CA PHE A 19 9.92 9.10 12.32
C PHE A 19 9.92 8.47 10.92
N ILE A 20 10.94 8.77 10.10
CA ILE A 20 11.08 8.20 8.76
C ILE A 20 11.25 6.69 8.84
N ARG A 21 12.15 6.19 9.71
CA ARG A 21 12.36 4.75 9.90
C ARG A 21 11.09 4.03 10.33
N ALA A 22 10.30 4.64 11.22
CA ALA A 22 9.03 4.07 11.66
C ALA A 22 7.93 4.12 10.57
N ALA A 23 8.02 5.03 9.60
CA ALA A 23 7.15 5.07 8.44
C ALA A 23 7.54 4.00 7.40
N GLU A 24 8.84 3.88 7.11
CA GLU A 24 9.38 2.85 6.21
C GLU A 24 9.08 1.43 6.71
N GLU A 25 9.25 1.18 8.00
CA GLU A 25 8.92 -0.11 8.61
C GLU A 25 7.41 -0.39 8.62
N ARG A 26 6.56 0.65 8.68
CA ARG A 26 5.11 0.48 8.49
C ARG A 26 4.74 0.13 7.05
N GLU A 27 5.42 0.71 6.08
CA GLU A 27 5.19 0.42 4.65
C GLU A 27 5.64 -1.00 4.29
N LYS A 28 6.78 -1.45 4.83
CA LYS A 28 7.27 -2.83 4.66
C LYS A 28 6.39 -3.87 5.35
N ASN A 29 5.57 -3.47 6.32
CA ASN A 29 4.72 -4.38 7.08
C ASN A 29 3.27 -4.26 6.59
N PRO A 30 2.86 -5.02 5.55
CA PRO A 30 1.52 -5.00 4.98
C PRO A 30 0.40 -5.34 5.99
N ARG A 31 0.73 -5.73 7.23
CA ARG A 31 -0.22 -5.97 8.32
C ARG A 31 -1.08 -4.75 8.70
N HIS A 32 -0.68 -3.52 8.33
CA HIS A 32 -1.50 -2.32 8.54
C HIS A 32 -2.60 -2.13 7.49
N LEU A 33 -2.46 -2.72 6.30
CA LEU A 33 -3.60 -2.98 5.44
C LEU A 33 -4.28 -4.20 6.05
N LYS A 34 -5.49 -4.03 6.59
CA LYS A 34 -6.41 -5.14 6.91
C LYS A 34 -6.79 -5.89 5.64
N LEU A 35 -5.82 -6.49 4.95
CA LEU A 35 -6.07 -7.42 3.88
C LEU A 35 -6.79 -8.58 4.55
N LYS A 36 -8.09 -8.69 4.27
CA LYS A 36 -8.93 -9.83 4.65
C LYS A 36 -8.51 -11.12 3.93
N VAL A 37 -7.40 -11.07 3.18
CA VAL A 37 -6.89 -12.10 2.32
C VAL A 37 -5.43 -12.39 2.69
N SER A 38 -5.08 -13.67 2.77
CA SER A 38 -3.70 -14.11 3.02
C SER A 38 -2.84 -13.93 1.78
N PHE A 39 -1.51 -13.90 1.94
CA PHE A 39 -0.59 -13.87 0.80
C PHE A 39 -0.78 -15.05 -0.15
N ALA A 40 -1.07 -16.25 0.38
CA ALA A 40 -1.40 -17.42 -0.44
C ALA A 40 -2.66 -17.20 -1.32
N GLN A 41 -3.66 -16.49 -0.81
CA GLN A 41 -4.86 -16.15 -1.58
C GLN A 41 -4.56 -15.11 -2.67
N ILE A 42 -3.62 -14.20 -2.43
CA ILE A 42 -3.16 -13.25 -3.45
C ILE A 42 -2.44 -14.02 -4.56
N ASP A 43 -1.54 -14.94 -4.22
CA ASP A 43 -0.81 -15.76 -5.19
C ASP A 43 -1.77 -16.62 -6.04
N GLU A 44 -2.80 -17.21 -5.43
CA GLU A 44 -3.84 -17.96 -6.13
C GLU A 44 -4.66 -17.07 -7.07
N MET A 45 -5.02 -15.85 -6.64
CA MET A 45 -5.71 -14.88 -7.49
C MET A 45 -4.88 -14.45 -8.69
N VAL A 46 -3.57 -14.24 -8.50
CA VAL A 46 -2.64 -13.89 -9.59
C VAL A 46 -2.52 -15.05 -10.58
N ALA A 47 -2.33 -16.29 -10.10
CA ALA A 47 -2.27 -17.47 -10.95
C ALA A 47 -3.56 -17.69 -11.77
N ARG A 48 -4.73 -17.48 -11.13
CA ARG A 48 -6.03 -17.53 -11.82
C ARG A 48 -6.16 -16.45 -12.88
N THR A 49 -5.66 -15.25 -12.61
CA THR A 49 -5.73 -14.14 -13.58
C THR A 49 -4.84 -14.40 -14.79
N HIS A 50 -3.64 -14.96 -14.57
CA HIS A 50 -2.73 -15.33 -15.64
C HIS A 50 -3.30 -16.42 -16.55
N SER A 51 -3.77 -17.53 -15.97
CA SER A 51 -4.41 -18.62 -16.72
C SER A 51 -5.66 -18.16 -17.48
N TYR A 52 -6.43 -17.23 -16.91
CA TYR A 52 -7.57 -16.63 -17.59
C TYR A 52 -7.15 -15.76 -18.79
N GLN A 53 -6.11 -14.94 -18.62
CA GLN A 53 -5.55 -14.12 -19.71
C GLN A 53 -5.04 -14.98 -20.86
N GLU A 54 -4.35 -16.08 -20.57
CA GLU A 54 -3.85 -17.03 -21.56
C GLU A 54 -5.00 -17.73 -22.30
N ALA A 55 -6.03 -18.20 -21.58
CA ALA A 55 -7.15 -18.92 -22.17
C ALA A 55 -8.08 -18.03 -23.03
N HIS A 56 -8.22 -16.75 -22.66
CA HIS A 56 -9.19 -15.85 -23.27
C HIS A 56 -8.56 -14.64 -23.99
N ASN A 57 -7.23 -14.65 -24.17
CA ASN A 57 -6.46 -13.59 -24.82
C ASN A 57 -6.74 -12.19 -24.23
N GLY A 58 -6.99 -12.14 -22.91
CA GLY A 58 -7.35 -10.93 -22.18
C GLY A 58 -8.75 -10.37 -22.42
N LYS A 59 -9.63 -11.07 -23.15
CA LYS A 59 -11.03 -10.65 -23.33
C LYS A 59 -11.82 -10.93 -22.05
N ASN A 60 -12.56 -9.93 -21.58
CA ASN A 60 -13.42 -10.06 -20.40
C ASN A 60 -14.60 -11.01 -20.74
N PRO A 61 -14.90 -12.03 -19.91
CA PRO A 61 -16.03 -12.95 -20.18
C PRO A 61 -17.39 -12.24 -20.11
N PHE A 62 -17.42 -11.04 -19.54
CA PHE A 62 -18.61 -10.21 -19.38
C PHE A 62 -18.60 -8.95 -20.25
N SER A 63 -17.60 -8.78 -21.13
CA SER A 63 -17.69 -7.72 -22.14
C SER A 63 -18.66 -8.17 -23.24
N ILE A 64 -19.85 -7.56 -23.25
CA ILE A 64 -20.81 -7.57 -24.37
C ILE A 64 -20.19 -6.86 -25.57
#